data_AF-A0A954JQI2-F1
#
_entry.id   AF-A0A954JQI2-F1
#
_cell.length_a   1.000
_cell.length_b   1.000
_cell.length_c   1.000
_cell.angle_alpha   90.00
_cell.angle_beta   90.00
_cell.angle_gamma   90.00
#
_symmetry.space_group_name_H-M   'P 1'
#
loop_
_entity.id
_entity.type
_entity.pdbx_description
1 polymer ?
#
loop_
_entity_poly.entity_id
_entity_poly.type
_entity_poly.pdbx_seq_one_letter_code
_entity_poly.pdbx_strand_id
1 'polypeptide(L)'
;DINNRVLAKSQKHWLLAKDPEHKWGPCEPDGYFDAPMEAQFQRPNQAFRAEDYAVVLREEKDNRYVDEIASIASRVAKPLGLNKFLVRHSSPDLAAYFSDPVIGEGIRERVRKPLMEALRSHRRICLIAHSMGCLVAYDTLWQISREAEFQELQKSSDTRVELLLTLGNPLSEPGVRANLLDANVPREEHYPQHIIKDWINLSAEDDYIAHDKTVADDYADMADQGFVDRIEDRPPIHNFWVHEHKSNPHKLYGYLDHPAVAAEIATWILGAAPTDPGPPAFL
;
A
#
# COMPACT_ATOMS: atom_id res chain seq x y z
N ASP A 1 14.58 3.09 10.66
CA ASP A 1 13.78 2.42 9.62
C ASP A 1 14.66 1.50 8.74
N ILE A 2 14.20 0.29 8.37
CA ILE A 2 14.95 -0.67 7.51
C ILE A 2 14.99 -0.18 6.05
N ASN A 3 13.85 0.24 5.52
CA ASN A 3 13.71 0.75 4.17
C ASN A 3 14.56 2.01 3.97
N ASN A 4 14.55 2.96 4.90
CA ASN A 4 15.40 4.15 4.79
C ASN A 4 16.89 3.80 4.74
N ARG A 5 17.33 2.75 5.45
CA ARG A 5 18.73 2.29 5.39
C ARG A 5 19.06 1.66 4.04
N VAL A 6 18.12 0.97 3.41
CA VAL A 6 18.27 0.45 2.04
C VAL A 6 18.34 1.61 1.05
N LEU A 7 17.41 2.56 1.15
CA LEU A 7 17.32 3.75 0.28
C LEU A 7 18.52 4.68 0.44
N ALA A 8 19.05 4.87 1.64
CA ALA A 8 20.22 5.73 1.88
C ALA A 8 21.48 5.21 1.18
N LYS A 9 21.63 3.88 1.01
CA LYS A 9 22.72 3.29 0.23
C LYS A 9 22.63 3.63 -1.26
N SER A 10 21.43 3.97 -1.75
CA SER A 10 21.18 4.40 -3.13
C SER A 10 21.29 5.92 -3.34
N GLN A 11 21.81 6.67 -2.35
CA GLN A 11 22.04 8.12 -2.43
C GLN A 11 20.78 8.95 -2.75
N LYS A 12 19.61 8.57 -2.21
CA LYS A 12 18.39 9.39 -2.31
C LYS A 12 18.60 10.72 -1.58
N HIS A 13 18.42 11.82 -2.31
CA HIS A 13 18.73 13.19 -1.88
C HIS A 13 17.85 13.74 -0.74
N TRP A 14 16.76 13.07 -0.40
CA TRP A 14 15.80 13.51 0.63
C TRP A 14 15.94 12.76 1.97
N LEU A 15 16.82 11.76 2.10
CA LEU A 15 17.11 11.06 3.36
C LEU A 15 18.33 11.68 4.08
N LEU A 16 18.23 12.98 4.39
CA LEU A 16 19.36 13.77 4.90
C LEU A 16 19.40 13.87 6.44
N ALA A 17 18.30 13.58 7.13
CA ALA A 17 18.21 13.66 8.58
C ALA A 17 18.53 12.32 9.26
N LYS A 18 18.63 12.35 10.59
CA LYS A 18 18.80 11.15 11.42
C LYS A 18 17.75 11.12 12.52
N ASP A 19 17.11 9.97 12.66
CA ASP A 19 16.04 9.75 13.63
C ASP A 19 16.59 9.15 14.93
N PRO A 20 16.59 9.89 16.06
CA PRO A 20 17.11 9.41 17.34
C PRO A 20 16.32 8.22 17.90
N GLU A 21 15.02 8.12 17.62
CA GLU A 21 14.16 7.03 18.08
C GLU A 21 14.44 5.73 17.32
N HIS A 22 14.95 5.85 16.08
CA HIS A 22 15.26 4.72 15.21
C HIS A 22 16.76 4.47 15.04
N LYS A 23 17.49 4.53 16.16
CA LYS A 23 18.94 4.27 16.25
C LYS A 23 19.76 5.19 15.34
N TRP A 24 19.37 6.46 15.24
CA TRP A 24 20.02 7.47 14.39
C TRP A 24 20.10 7.04 12.92
N GLY A 25 19.12 6.25 12.47
CA GLY A 25 19.00 5.83 11.09
C GLY A 25 18.64 7.00 10.17
N PRO A 26 18.96 6.92 8.87
CA PRO A 26 18.57 7.95 7.91
C PRO A 26 17.04 8.11 7.89
N CYS A 27 16.58 9.35 7.83
CA CYS A 27 15.18 9.69 7.72
C CYS A 27 14.98 10.94 6.86
N GLU A 28 13.74 11.14 6.48
CA GLU A 28 13.28 12.39 5.91
C GLU A 28 13.44 13.51 6.96
N PRO A 29 13.90 14.72 6.55
CA PRO A 29 13.91 15.89 7.41
C PRO A 29 12.52 16.25 7.92
N ASP A 30 12.47 16.74 9.15
CA ASP A 30 11.25 17.30 9.71
C ASP A 30 10.71 18.44 8.82
N GLY A 31 9.40 18.45 8.61
CA GLY A 31 8.70 19.41 7.76
C GLY A 31 8.94 19.32 6.25
N TYR A 32 9.60 18.27 5.73
CA TYR A 32 9.91 18.15 4.30
C TYR A 32 8.65 18.23 3.40
N PHE A 33 7.51 17.72 3.87
CA PHE A 33 6.23 17.76 3.16
C PHE A 33 5.22 18.79 3.71
N ASP A 34 5.60 19.68 4.63
CA ASP A 34 4.65 20.64 5.22
C ASP A 34 4.09 21.60 4.16
N ALA A 35 4.96 22.23 3.38
CA ALA A 35 4.55 23.15 2.32
C ALA A 35 3.64 22.51 1.25
N PRO A 36 3.97 21.35 0.66
CA PRO A 36 3.07 20.69 -0.29
C PRO A 36 1.78 20.18 0.36
N MET A 37 1.81 19.78 1.64
CA MET A 37 0.60 19.37 2.36
C MET A 37 -0.33 20.56 2.60
N GLU A 38 0.20 21.72 3.00
CA GLU A 38 -0.59 22.94 3.16
C GLU A 38 -1.20 23.39 1.82
N ALA A 39 -0.42 23.33 0.73
CA ALA A 39 -0.92 23.62 -0.61
C ALA A 39 -2.02 22.64 -1.03
N GLN A 40 -1.91 21.36 -0.67
CA GLN A 40 -2.92 20.34 -0.94
C GLN A 40 -4.26 20.66 -0.24
N PHE A 41 -4.21 21.09 1.03
CA PHE A 41 -5.42 21.47 1.79
C PHE A 41 -6.05 22.77 1.31
N GLN A 42 -5.24 23.74 0.89
CA GLN A 42 -5.69 25.04 0.38
C GLN A 42 -6.11 25.01 -1.10
N ARG A 43 -6.11 23.83 -1.75
CA ARG A 43 -6.48 23.70 -3.16
C ARG A 43 -7.89 24.28 -3.40
N PRO A 44 -8.06 25.17 -4.40
CA PRO A 44 -9.29 25.94 -4.59
C PRO A 44 -10.53 25.11 -4.95
N ASN A 45 -10.34 23.87 -5.40
CA ASN A 45 -11.45 22.96 -5.69
C ASN A 45 -11.30 21.67 -4.90
N GLN A 46 -12.19 21.42 -3.94
CA GLN A 46 -12.21 20.21 -3.12
C GLN A 46 -13.28 19.20 -3.57
N ALA A 47 -13.81 19.34 -4.79
CA ALA A 47 -14.83 18.43 -5.33
C ALA A 47 -14.23 17.16 -5.97
N PHE A 48 -12.90 17.10 -6.13
CA PHE A 48 -12.16 15.94 -6.67
C PHE A 48 -12.69 15.42 -8.03
N ARG A 49 -13.13 16.32 -8.91
CA ARG A 49 -13.68 15.96 -10.22
C ARG A 49 -12.59 15.79 -11.27
N ALA A 50 -12.89 15.00 -12.29
CA ALA A 50 -11.99 14.74 -13.42
C ALA A 50 -11.61 16.05 -14.16
N GLU A 51 -12.55 16.99 -14.30
CA GLU A 51 -12.30 18.26 -14.99
C GLU A 51 -11.27 19.12 -14.26
N ASP A 52 -11.34 19.13 -12.93
CA ASP A 52 -10.41 19.87 -12.07
C ASP A 52 -9.03 19.21 -12.08
N TYR A 53 -9.00 17.88 -12.10
CA TYR A 53 -7.77 17.12 -12.21
C TYR A 53 -7.05 17.38 -13.53
N ALA A 54 -7.81 17.46 -14.62
CA ALA A 54 -7.27 17.83 -15.93
C ALA A 54 -6.66 19.25 -15.95
N VAL A 55 -7.11 20.18 -15.08
CA VAL A 55 -6.46 21.50 -14.93
C VAL A 55 -5.08 21.33 -14.29
N VAL A 56 -4.99 20.59 -13.18
CA VAL A 56 -3.72 20.33 -12.49
C VAL A 56 -2.69 19.68 -13.42
N LEU A 57 -3.11 18.70 -14.22
CA LEU A 57 -2.23 18.06 -15.21
C LEU A 57 -1.74 18.99 -16.33
N ARG A 58 -2.43 20.10 -16.61
CA ARG A 58 -1.99 21.10 -17.61
C ARG A 58 -1.04 22.14 -17.01
N GLU A 59 -1.24 22.49 -15.75
CA GLU A 59 -0.49 23.56 -15.08
C GLU A 59 0.84 23.06 -14.52
N GLU A 60 0.87 21.83 -14.05
CA GLU A 60 2.07 21.23 -13.49
C GLU A 60 2.84 20.43 -14.55
N LYS A 61 4.16 20.34 -14.39
CA LYS A 61 4.92 19.42 -15.22
C LYS A 61 4.43 18.02 -14.90
N ASP A 62 3.84 17.37 -15.90
CA ASP A 62 3.56 15.95 -15.82
C ASP A 62 4.89 15.20 -15.75
N ASN A 63 5.27 14.90 -14.52
CA ASN A 63 6.48 14.22 -14.17
C ASN A 63 6.17 12.73 -14.01
N ARG A 64 5.51 12.13 -15.03
CA ARG A 64 5.59 10.67 -15.31
C ARG A 64 7.01 10.11 -15.07
N TYR A 65 8.03 10.97 -15.28
CA TYR A 65 9.40 11.01 -14.73
C TYR A 65 9.55 10.26 -13.38
N VAL A 66 9.94 8.99 -13.33
CA VAL A 66 11.08 8.35 -14.00
C VAL A 66 10.67 6.92 -14.38
N ASP A 67 10.17 6.73 -15.61
CA ASP A 67 9.96 5.47 -16.32
C ASP A 67 9.68 4.23 -15.46
N GLU A 68 8.38 4.07 -15.17
CA GLU A 68 7.75 2.90 -14.58
C GLU A 68 8.26 2.62 -13.13
N ILE A 69 7.92 1.48 -12.55
CA ILE A 69 8.83 0.82 -11.60
C ILE A 69 10.16 0.37 -12.32
N ALA A 70 10.52 0.94 -13.48
CA ALA A 70 11.08 0.23 -14.64
C ALA A 70 10.28 -1.05 -15.03
N SER A 71 8.93 -0.99 -14.95
CA SER A 71 7.87 -1.90 -15.41
C SER A 71 7.64 -3.01 -14.40
N ILE A 72 7.34 -2.68 -13.17
CA ILE A 72 7.47 -3.60 -12.01
C ILE A 72 8.91 -4.18 -11.95
N ALA A 73 9.85 -3.41 -12.53
CA ALA A 73 11.24 -3.69 -12.88
C ALA A 73 11.47 -4.80 -13.95
N SER A 74 10.62 -4.81 -14.98
CA SER A 74 10.37 -5.77 -16.07
C SER A 74 9.57 -7.02 -15.64
N ARG A 75 8.51 -6.79 -14.85
CA ARG A 75 7.51 -7.74 -14.37
C ARG A 75 8.11 -8.92 -13.60
N VAL A 76 9.29 -8.73 -12.96
CA VAL A 76 10.18 -9.67 -12.21
C VAL A 76 11.43 -10.18 -12.93
N ALA A 77 11.45 -10.20 -14.26
CA ALA A 77 12.49 -10.78 -15.13
C ALA A 77 12.61 -12.33 -15.17
N LYS A 78 11.99 -12.94 -16.21
CA LYS A 78 12.00 -14.33 -16.78
C LYS A 78 13.04 -15.37 -16.26
N PRO A 79 12.75 -16.71 -16.31
CA PRO A 79 13.44 -17.80 -15.56
C PRO A 79 14.95 -18.04 -15.80
N LEU A 80 15.67 -17.16 -16.52
CA LEU A 80 17.07 -17.34 -16.89
C LEU A 80 17.86 -16.02 -16.70
N GLY A 81 18.34 -15.80 -15.47
CA GLY A 81 19.75 -15.44 -15.20
C GLY A 81 20.30 -14.03 -15.42
N LEU A 82 19.56 -13.02 -15.92
CA LEU A 82 20.21 -11.78 -16.39
C LEU A 82 19.82 -10.42 -15.75
N ASN A 83 18.89 -10.32 -14.79
CA ASN A 83 18.31 -9.00 -14.45
C ASN A 83 18.33 -8.49 -12.99
N LYS A 84 19.20 -8.99 -12.10
CA LYS A 84 19.30 -8.45 -10.72
C LYS A 84 19.75 -6.98 -10.61
N PHE A 85 20.32 -6.40 -11.68
CA PHE A 85 20.93 -5.07 -11.64
C PHE A 85 19.92 -3.93 -11.85
N LEU A 86 18.91 -4.11 -12.71
CA LEU A 86 17.93 -3.07 -13.06
C LEU A 86 16.92 -2.77 -11.93
N VAL A 87 16.37 -3.81 -11.28
CA VAL A 87 15.45 -3.67 -10.13
C VAL A 87 16.08 -2.87 -8.98
N ARG A 88 17.38 -3.08 -8.75
CA ARG A 88 18.12 -2.47 -7.65
C ARG A 88 18.37 -0.96 -7.84
N HIS A 89 18.21 -0.44 -9.06
CA HIS A 89 18.46 0.97 -9.38
C HIS A 89 17.18 1.81 -9.36
N SER A 90 16.03 1.26 -9.80
CA SER A 90 14.75 1.99 -9.82
C SER A 90 14.00 1.91 -8.48
N SER A 91 13.95 0.74 -7.83
CA SER A 91 13.26 0.50 -6.55
C SER A 91 14.09 -0.41 -5.61
N PRO A 92 15.18 0.11 -5.01
CA PRO A 92 16.11 -0.70 -4.22
C PRO A 92 15.50 -1.34 -2.98
N ASP A 93 14.45 -0.74 -2.40
CA ASP A 93 13.69 -1.24 -1.27
C ASP A 93 12.79 -2.43 -1.64
N LEU A 94 12.02 -2.32 -2.73
CA LEU A 94 11.23 -3.44 -3.26
C LEU A 94 12.14 -4.61 -3.68
N ALA A 95 13.26 -4.30 -4.35
CA ALA A 95 14.27 -5.31 -4.70
C ALA A 95 14.80 -6.04 -3.47
N ALA A 96 15.12 -5.29 -2.40
CA ALA A 96 15.63 -5.87 -1.16
C ALA A 96 14.57 -6.68 -0.43
N TYR A 97 13.31 -6.24 -0.44
CA TYR A 97 12.18 -6.96 0.16
C TYR A 97 12.05 -8.39 -0.40
N PHE A 98 12.08 -8.54 -1.73
CA PHE A 98 11.95 -9.85 -2.36
C PHE A 98 13.25 -10.68 -2.39
N SER A 99 14.42 -10.05 -2.44
CA SER A 99 15.69 -10.76 -2.67
C SER A 99 16.53 -11.06 -1.43
N ASP A 100 16.27 -10.39 -0.30
CA ASP A 100 16.99 -10.59 0.96
C ASP A 100 16.01 -11.03 2.06
N PRO A 101 16.02 -12.32 2.45
CA PRO A 101 15.10 -12.85 3.45
C PRO A 101 15.16 -12.13 4.80
N VAL A 102 16.34 -11.64 5.20
CA VAL A 102 16.51 -10.93 6.49
C VAL A 102 15.87 -9.56 6.42
N ILE A 103 16.00 -8.86 5.28
CA ILE A 103 15.34 -7.57 5.07
C ILE A 103 13.83 -7.76 4.95
N GLY A 104 13.37 -8.70 4.13
CA GLY A 104 11.95 -8.99 3.93
C GLY A 104 11.25 -9.33 5.25
N GLU A 105 11.86 -10.21 6.04
CA GLU A 105 11.36 -10.58 7.37
C GLU A 105 11.37 -9.41 8.34
N GLY A 106 12.45 -8.62 8.37
CA GLY A 106 12.53 -7.44 9.22
C GLY A 106 11.47 -6.38 8.86
N ILE A 107 11.08 -6.26 7.60
CA ILE A 107 10.01 -5.37 7.14
C ILE A 107 8.64 -5.91 7.56
N ARG A 108 8.35 -7.19 7.32
CA ARG A 108 7.08 -7.82 7.76
C ARG A 108 6.91 -7.77 9.27
N GLU A 109 7.97 -7.98 10.04
CA GLU A 109 7.92 -7.93 11.51
C GLU A 109 7.43 -6.57 12.05
N ARG A 110 7.69 -5.47 11.32
CA ARG A 110 7.20 -4.13 11.71
C ARG A 110 5.69 -4.01 11.63
N VAL A 111 5.05 -4.75 10.71
CA VAL A 111 3.59 -4.82 10.56
C VAL A 111 3.05 -5.90 11.49
N ARG A 112 3.69 -7.07 11.48
CA ARG A 112 3.27 -8.25 12.25
C ARG A 112 3.21 -7.95 13.74
N LYS A 113 4.22 -7.32 14.32
CA LYS A 113 4.27 -7.06 15.77
C LYS A 113 3.06 -6.25 16.30
N PRO A 114 2.76 -5.04 15.79
CA PRO A 114 1.57 -4.30 16.24
C PRO A 114 0.26 -4.99 15.84
N LEU A 115 0.22 -5.67 14.69
CA LEU A 115 -0.96 -6.40 14.26
C LEU A 115 -1.29 -7.57 15.21
N MET A 116 -0.29 -8.37 15.59
CA MET A 116 -0.41 -9.48 16.53
C MET A 116 -0.88 -9.00 17.92
N GLU A 117 -0.39 -7.85 18.37
CA GLU A 117 -0.85 -7.24 19.63
C GLU A 117 -2.33 -6.86 19.56
N ALA A 118 -2.76 -6.24 18.44
CA ALA A 118 -4.15 -5.87 18.25
C ALA A 118 -5.07 -7.11 18.13
N LEU A 119 -4.64 -8.14 17.40
CA LEU A 119 -5.36 -9.41 17.21
C LEU A 119 -5.55 -10.15 18.54
N ARG A 120 -4.49 -10.28 19.35
CA ARG A 120 -4.54 -10.91 20.68
C ARG A 120 -5.40 -10.13 21.68
N SER A 121 -5.51 -8.82 21.48
CA SER A 121 -6.36 -7.95 22.28
C SER A 121 -7.83 -7.93 21.81
N HIS A 122 -8.20 -8.74 20.81
CA HIS A 122 -9.53 -8.77 20.20
C HIS A 122 -10.04 -7.38 19.78
N ARG A 123 -9.14 -6.51 19.32
CA ARG A 123 -9.51 -5.18 18.82
C ARG A 123 -10.09 -5.31 17.42
N ARG A 124 -11.03 -4.42 17.09
CA ARG A 124 -11.39 -4.15 15.69
C ARG A 124 -10.18 -3.56 14.98
N ILE A 125 -9.83 -4.09 13.82
CA ILE A 125 -8.63 -3.68 13.07
C ILE A 125 -9.03 -3.26 11.66
N CYS A 126 -8.71 -2.01 11.31
CA CYS A 126 -8.57 -1.57 9.93
C CYS A 126 -7.08 -1.47 9.60
N LEU A 127 -6.63 -2.29 8.65
CA LEU A 127 -5.26 -2.27 8.14
C LEU A 127 -5.24 -1.49 6.83
N ILE A 128 -4.67 -0.29 6.85
CA ILE A 128 -4.52 0.55 5.65
C ILE A 128 -3.13 0.31 5.08
N ALA A 129 -3.06 -0.12 3.82
CA ALA A 129 -1.82 -0.42 3.14
C ALA A 129 -1.73 0.36 1.82
N HIS A 130 -0.54 0.82 1.47
CA HIS A 130 -0.31 1.60 0.26
C HIS A 130 0.93 1.13 -0.48
N SER A 131 0.87 1.04 -1.81
CA SER A 131 2.01 0.70 -2.66
C SER A 131 2.68 -0.61 -2.21
N MET A 132 4.01 -0.62 -2.02
CA MET A 132 4.75 -1.76 -1.45
C MET A 132 4.19 -2.23 -0.10
N GLY A 133 3.57 -1.35 0.68
CA GLY A 133 2.88 -1.72 1.91
C GLY A 133 1.77 -2.75 1.72
N CYS A 134 1.11 -2.79 0.56
CA CYS A 134 0.09 -3.79 0.24
C CYS A 134 0.69 -5.20 0.18
N LEU A 135 1.87 -5.35 -0.42
CA LEU A 135 2.62 -6.61 -0.51
C LEU A 135 3.04 -7.08 0.88
N VAL A 136 3.61 -6.16 1.68
CA VAL A 136 4.04 -6.45 3.05
C VAL A 136 2.86 -6.86 3.91
N ALA A 137 1.73 -6.16 3.81
CA ALA A 137 0.50 -6.50 4.52
C ALA A 137 -0.02 -7.88 4.11
N TYR A 138 -0.11 -8.15 2.80
CA TYR A 138 -0.55 -9.43 2.26
C TYR A 138 0.32 -10.60 2.76
N ASP A 139 1.64 -10.51 2.57
CA ASP A 139 2.57 -11.55 3.02
C ASP A 139 2.50 -11.75 4.55
N THR A 140 2.41 -10.66 5.32
CA THR A 140 2.27 -10.74 6.78
C THR A 140 0.99 -11.47 7.19
N LEU A 141 -0.13 -11.16 6.53
CA LEU A 141 -1.42 -11.82 6.79
C LEU A 141 -1.37 -13.29 6.38
N TRP A 142 -0.73 -13.60 5.24
CA TRP A 142 -0.49 -14.97 4.81
C TRP A 142 0.29 -15.75 5.88
N GLN A 143 1.42 -15.22 6.35
CA GLN A 143 2.23 -15.86 7.40
C GLN A 143 1.41 -16.13 8.66
N ILE A 144 0.70 -15.12 9.18
CA ILE A 144 -0.15 -15.26 10.38
C ILE A 144 -1.19 -16.37 10.20
N SER A 145 -1.80 -16.45 9.03
CA SER A 145 -2.87 -17.42 8.77
C SER A 145 -2.39 -18.83 8.43
N ARG A 146 -1.13 -19.00 8.01
CA ARG A 146 -0.62 -20.28 7.47
C ARG A 146 0.48 -20.90 8.32
N GLU A 147 1.36 -20.10 8.92
CA GLU A 147 2.53 -20.64 9.61
C GLU A 147 2.16 -21.21 10.98
N ALA A 148 2.80 -22.34 11.32
CA ALA A 148 2.49 -23.10 12.53
C ALA A 148 2.73 -22.30 13.83
N GLU A 149 3.65 -21.34 13.80
CA GLU A 149 3.97 -20.49 14.96
C GLU A 149 2.81 -19.59 15.39
N PHE A 150 1.81 -19.37 14.51
CA PHE A 150 0.64 -18.54 14.78
C PHE A 150 -0.65 -19.36 14.96
N GLN A 151 -0.57 -20.68 15.14
CA GLN A 151 -1.73 -21.58 15.29
C GLN A 151 -2.74 -21.16 16.36
N GLU A 152 -2.28 -20.50 17.43
CA GLU A 152 -3.19 -20.03 18.48
C GLU A 152 -4.18 -18.98 17.98
N LEU A 153 -3.80 -18.15 17.00
CA LEU A 153 -4.71 -17.18 16.40
C LEU A 153 -5.65 -17.82 15.37
N GLN A 154 -5.19 -18.85 14.67
CA GLN A 154 -5.96 -19.55 13.62
C GLN A 154 -7.18 -20.29 14.17
N LYS A 155 -7.19 -20.65 15.46
CA LYS A 155 -8.32 -21.35 16.12
C LYS A 155 -9.55 -20.47 16.35
N SER A 156 -9.38 -19.15 16.33
CA SER A 156 -10.44 -18.18 16.63
C SER A 156 -10.91 -17.53 15.34
N SER A 157 -12.14 -17.84 14.92
CA SER A 157 -12.76 -17.19 13.77
C SER A 157 -13.00 -15.69 13.98
N ASP A 158 -12.98 -15.22 15.23
CA ASP A 158 -13.25 -13.82 15.58
C ASP A 158 -11.99 -12.95 15.55
N THR A 159 -10.81 -13.56 15.37
CA THR A 159 -9.53 -12.84 15.37
C THR A 159 -9.12 -12.50 13.95
N ARG A 160 -9.72 -11.45 13.39
CA ARG A 160 -9.49 -11.00 12.00
C ARG A 160 -9.17 -9.52 11.90
N VAL A 161 -8.48 -9.17 10.82
CA VAL A 161 -8.53 -7.82 10.27
C VAL A 161 -9.94 -7.60 9.72
N GLU A 162 -10.69 -6.69 10.33
CA GLU A 162 -12.06 -6.40 9.93
C GLU A 162 -12.12 -5.74 8.54
N LEU A 163 -11.17 -4.83 8.28
CA LEU A 163 -11.03 -4.18 6.99
C LEU A 163 -9.56 -4.11 6.58
N LEU A 164 -9.21 -4.75 5.47
CA LEU A 164 -7.99 -4.48 4.72
C LEU A 164 -8.33 -3.42 3.66
N LEU A 165 -7.73 -2.23 3.79
CA LEU A 165 -7.91 -1.12 2.86
C LEU A 165 -6.62 -0.92 2.06
N THR A 166 -6.62 -1.26 0.77
CA THR A 166 -5.45 -1.11 -0.10
C THR A 166 -5.57 0.12 -1.00
N LEU A 167 -4.49 0.90 -1.08
CA LEU A 167 -4.40 2.16 -1.81
C LEU A 167 -3.24 2.09 -2.80
N GLY A 168 -3.45 2.41 -4.08
CA GLY A 168 -2.38 2.32 -5.08
C GLY A 168 -1.70 0.94 -5.07
N ASN A 169 -2.53 -0.11 -5.12
CA ASN A 169 -2.16 -1.49 -4.86
C ASN A 169 -1.59 -2.21 -6.10
N PRO A 170 -0.34 -2.72 -6.08
CA PRO A 170 0.22 -3.46 -7.19
C PRO A 170 0.06 -5.00 -7.05
N LEU A 171 -0.75 -5.51 -6.11
CA LEU A 171 -0.89 -6.95 -5.86
C LEU A 171 -1.42 -7.75 -7.06
N SER A 172 -2.23 -7.13 -7.92
CA SER A 172 -2.73 -7.73 -9.15
C SER A 172 -1.65 -8.00 -10.20
N GLU A 173 -0.49 -7.35 -10.07
CA GLU A 173 0.53 -7.44 -11.09
C GLU A 173 1.21 -8.81 -11.12
N PRO A 174 1.27 -9.51 -12.28
CA PRO A 174 1.78 -10.89 -12.35
C PRO A 174 3.20 -11.05 -11.81
N GLY A 175 4.03 -10.02 -11.99
CA GLY A 175 5.36 -10.00 -11.42
C GLY A 175 5.35 -9.96 -9.89
N VAL A 176 4.58 -9.05 -9.31
CA VAL A 176 4.44 -8.98 -7.86
C VAL A 176 3.95 -10.32 -7.32
N ARG A 177 2.87 -10.87 -7.89
CA ARG A 177 2.28 -12.16 -7.49
C ARG A 177 3.29 -13.30 -7.50
N ALA A 178 4.18 -13.35 -8.50
CA ALA A 178 5.20 -14.40 -8.61
C ALA A 178 6.29 -14.35 -7.51
N ASN A 179 6.36 -13.28 -6.69
CA ASN A 179 7.37 -13.12 -5.63
C ASN A 179 6.76 -12.99 -4.23
N LEU A 180 5.43 -13.02 -4.11
CA LEU A 180 4.77 -13.12 -2.81
C LEU A 180 5.15 -14.45 -2.14
N LEU A 181 5.02 -14.52 -0.82
CA LEU A 181 5.39 -15.72 -0.07
C LEU A 181 4.56 -16.94 -0.48
N ASP A 182 3.32 -16.72 -0.91
CA ASP A 182 2.40 -17.76 -1.35
C ASP A 182 2.58 -18.17 -2.81
N ALA A 183 3.53 -17.58 -3.54
CA ALA A 183 3.75 -17.87 -4.95
C ALA A 183 4.38 -19.25 -5.21
N ASN A 184 5.10 -19.79 -4.22
CA ASN A 184 5.88 -21.03 -4.35
C ASN A 184 5.44 -22.13 -3.38
N VAL A 185 4.19 -22.06 -2.90
CA VAL A 185 3.58 -23.09 -2.04
C VAL A 185 2.55 -23.90 -2.83
N PRO A 186 2.08 -25.07 -2.32
CA PRO A 186 0.97 -25.79 -2.95
C PRO A 186 -0.27 -24.90 -3.12
N ARG A 187 -1.10 -25.18 -4.13
CA ARG A 187 -2.27 -24.33 -4.44
C ARG A 187 -3.24 -24.20 -3.27
N GLU A 188 -3.35 -25.24 -2.45
CA GLU A 188 -4.17 -25.30 -1.24
C GLU A 188 -3.66 -24.35 -0.13
N GLU A 189 -2.39 -23.96 -0.23
CA GLU A 189 -1.69 -23.05 0.67
C GLU A 189 -1.63 -21.60 0.13
N HIS A 190 -2.15 -21.34 -1.07
CA HIS A 190 -2.28 -19.98 -1.60
C HIS A 190 -3.25 -19.14 -0.77
N TYR A 191 -3.01 -17.83 -0.72
CA TYR A 191 -3.83 -16.83 -0.03
C TYR A 191 -3.82 -16.89 1.51
N PRO A 192 -3.92 -15.72 2.17
CA PRO A 192 -4.24 -15.65 3.59
C PRO A 192 -5.58 -16.33 3.88
N GLN A 193 -5.66 -17.14 4.92
CA GLN A 193 -6.87 -17.86 5.31
C GLN A 193 -7.56 -17.26 6.52
N HIS A 194 -8.82 -16.85 6.36
CA HIS A 194 -9.73 -16.44 7.45
C HIS A 194 -9.19 -15.33 8.38
N ILE A 195 -8.15 -14.61 7.96
CA ILE A 195 -7.51 -13.53 8.73
C ILE A 195 -7.96 -12.15 8.25
N ILE A 196 -8.53 -12.06 7.05
CA ILE A 196 -9.15 -10.86 6.49
C ILE A 196 -10.66 -11.11 6.48
N LYS A 197 -11.43 -10.18 7.02
CA LYS A 197 -12.88 -10.20 6.90
C LYS A 197 -13.30 -9.54 5.59
N ASP A 198 -13.05 -8.24 5.45
CA ASP A 198 -13.38 -7.47 4.26
C ASP A 198 -12.13 -6.86 3.65
N TRP A 199 -12.02 -6.89 2.32
CA TRP A 199 -10.97 -6.21 1.57
C TRP A 199 -11.59 -5.18 0.62
N ILE A 200 -11.22 -3.91 0.79
CA ILE A 200 -11.59 -2.82 -0.12
C ILE A 200 -10.33 -2.26 -0.77
N ASN A 201 -10.40 -2.07 -2.09
CA ASN A 201 -9.31 -1.52 -2.89
C ASN A 201 -9.71 -0.19 -3.53
N LEU A 202 -8.85 0.84 -3.39
CA LEU A 202 -8.97 2.10 -4.11
C LEU A 202 -7.72 2.37 -4.93
N SER A 203 -7.93 2.69 -6.20
CA SER A 203 -6.89 3.09 -7.16
C SER A 203 -7.17 4.51 -7.66
N ALA A 204 -6.11 5.25 -7.99
CA ALA A 204 -6.26 6.52 -8.67
C ALA A 204 -6.19 6.34 -10.20
N GLU A 205 -6.92 7.17 -10.94
CA GLU A 205 -7.12 7.01 -12.39
C GLU A 205 -5.81 6.95 -13.18
N ASP A 206 -4.83 7.75 -12.77
CA ASP A 206 -3.49 7.85 -13.37
C ASP A 206 -2.38 7.27 -12.49
N ASP A 207 -2.72 6.42 -11.52
CA ASP A 207 -1.75 5.63 -10.77
C ASP A 207 -1.35 4.38 -11.54
N TYR A 208 -0.34 4.52 -12.40
CA TYR A 208 0.18 3.43 -13.23
C TYR A 208 0.92 2.32 -12.46
N ILE A 209 1.18 2.47 -11.15
CA ILE A 209 1.73 1.40 -10.31
C ILE A 209 0.62 0.38 -9.96
N ALA A 210 -0.60 0.87 -9.81
CA ALA A 210 -1.82 0.08 -9.64
C ALA A 210 -2.62 0.07 -10.95
N HIS A 211 -1.98 -0.37 -12.03
CA HIS A 211 -2.60 -0.31 -13.36
C HIS A 211 -3.83 -1.21 -13.44
N ASP A 212 -3.74 -2.37 -12.82
CA ASP A 212 -4.90 -3.21 -12.56
C ASP A 212 -5.69 -2.64 -11.38
N LYS A 213 -6.90 -2.19 -11.70
CA LYS A 213 -7.83 -1.54 -10.77
C LYS A 213 -8.83 -2.54 -10.18
N THR A 214 -8.70 -3.83 -10.51
CA THR A 214 -9.68 -4.89 -10.26
C THR A 214 -9.07 -6.03 -9.45
N VAL A 215 -8.61 -5.77 -8.21
CA VAL A 215 -8.00 -6.84 -7.40
C VAL A 215 -8.98 -7.97 -7.06
N ALA A 216 -10.29 -7.69 -7.10
CA ALA A 216 -11.31 -8.69 -6.78
C ALA A 216 -11.34 -9.87 -7.77
N ASP A 217 -10.98 -9.68 -9.05
CA ASP A 217 -10.99 -10.78 -10.02
C ASP A 217 -9.73 -11.67 -9.89
N ASP A 218 -8.56 -11.06 -9.64
CA ASP A 218 -7.29 -11.73 -9.44
C ASP A 218 -7.28 -12.65 -8.21
N TYR A 219 -8.05 -12.25 -7.20
CA TYR A 219 -8.17 -12.91 -5.91
C TYR A 219 -9.56 -13.54 -5.70
N ALA A 220 -10.35 -13.72 -6.77
CA ALA A 220 -11.69 -14.33 -6.69
C ALA A 220 -11.67 -15.72 -6.04
N ASP A 221 -10.64 -16.52 -6.32
CA ASP A 221 -10.42 -17.85 -5.69
C ASP A 221 -10.38 -17.77 -4.15
N MET A 222 -9.93 -16.65 -3.57
CA MET A 222 -9.89 -16.44 -2.12
C MET A 222 -11.31 -16.26 -1.55
N ALA A 223 -12.17 -15.54 -2.27
CA ALA A 223 -13.58 -15.36 -1.90
C ALA A 223 -14.38 -16.65 -2.12
N ASP A 224 -14.16 -17.35 -3.23
CA ASP A 224 -14.82 -18.62 -3.56
C ASP A 224 -14.54 -19.72 -2.52
N GLN A 225 -13.34 -19.70 -1.93
CA GLN A 225 -12.95 -20.61 -0.84
C GLN A 225 -13.47 -20.17 0.54
N GLY A 226 -14.11 -18.99 0.65
CA GLY A 226 -14.58 -18.44 1.91
C GLY A 226 -13.46 -18.00 2.85
N PHE A 227 -12.26 -17.70 2.32
CA PHE A 227 -11.14 -17.20 3.12
C PHE A 227 -11.30 -15.74 3.51
N VAL A 228 -12.10 -15.00 2.76
CA VAL A 228 -12.50 -13.61 2.97
C VAL A 228 -14.00 -13.48 2.71
N ASP A 229 -14.68 -12.59 3.43
CA ASP A 229 -16.14 -12.41 3.28
C ASP A 229 -16.45 -11.67 1.97
N ARG A 230 -15.65 -10.64 1.63
CA ARG A 230 -15.73 -9.94 0.34
C ARG A 230 -14.42 -9.23 -0.05
N ILE A 231 -14.23 -9.09 -1.36
CA ILE A 231 -13.23 -8.21 -1.98
C ILE A 231 -13.99 -7.24 -2.89
N GLU A 232 -13.80 -5.94 -2.69
CA GLU A 232 -14.50 -4.90 -3.45
C GLU A 232 -13.54 -3.84 -3.98
N ASP A 233 -13.56 -3.62 -5.29
CA ASP A 233 -12.90 -2.49 -5.93
C ASP A 233 -13.84 -1.29 -5.98
N ARG A 234 -13.37 -0.14 -5.48
CA ARG A 234 -14.11 1.12 -5.61
C ARG A 234 -13.83 1.78 -6.96
N PRO A 235 -14.74 2.64 -7.45
CA PRO A 235 -14.48 3.45 -8.62
C PRO A 235 -13.16 4.23 -8.48
N PRO A 236 -12.37 4.38 -9.56
CA PRO A 236 -11.10 5.08 -9.49
C PRO A 236 -11.27 6.53 -9.03
N ILE A 237 -10.31 6.98 -8.23
CA ILE A 237 -10.27 8.35 -7.69
C ILE A 237 -9.31 9.24 -8.49
N HIS A 238 -9.38 10.56 -8.31
CA HIS A 238 -8.36 11.47 -8.82
C HIS A 238 -7.50 11.96 -7.65
N ASN A 239 -6.22 11.58 -7.65
CA ASN A 239 -5.28 11.98 -6.61
C ASN A 239 -4.55 13.26 -7.02
N PHE A 240 -4.81 14.35 -6.30
CA PHE A 240 -4.35 15.71 -6.64
C PHE A 240 -2.98 16.08 -6.09
N TRP A 241 -2.24 15.13 -5.52
CA TRP A 241 -0.96 15.44 -4.88
C TRP A 241 0.05 16.05 -5.87
N VAL A 242 0.51 17.27 -5.55
CA VAL A 242 1.54 17.98 -6.31
C VAL A 242 2.71 18.31 -5.39
N HIS A 243 3.93 18.10 -5.87
CA HIS A 243 5.16 18.50 -5.17
C HIS A 243 6.22 18.95 -6.18
N GLU A 244 6.93 20.06 -5.91
CA GLU A 244 7.95 20.64 -6.81
C GLU A 244 7.46 20.86 -8.26
N HIS A 245 6.24 21.35 -8.41
CA HIS A 245 5.55 21.57 -9.69
C HIS A 245 5.31 20.30 -10.53
N LYS A 246 5.07 19.18 -9.84
CA LYS A 246 4.93 17.85 -10.44
C LYS A 246 3.78 17.09 -9.81
N SER A 247 2.83 16.64 -10.63
CA SER A 247 1.76 15.74 -10.19
C SER A 247 2.33 14.36 -9.85
N ASN A 248 1.85 13.75 -8.76
CA ASN A 248 2.19 12.39 -8.36
C ASN A 248 0.94 11.68 -7.78
N PRO A 249 0.08 11.10 -8.65
CA PRO A 249 -1.16 10.43 -8.24
C PRO A 249 -0.94 9.15 -7.43
N HIS A 250 0.30 8.64 -7.37
CA HIS A 250 0.64 7.49 -6.54
C HIS A 250 0.96 7.87 -5.08
N LYS A 251 1.13 9.17 -4.76
CA LYS A 251 1.55 9.56 -3.41
C LYS A 251 0.44 9.28 -2.38
N LEU A 252 0.79 8.59 -1.29
CA LEU A 252 -0.09 8.24 -0.17
C LEU A 252 -0.92 9.43 0.34
N TYR A 253 -0.30 10.59 0.53
CA TYR A 253 -0.97 11.74 1.12
C TYR A 253 -2.21 12.18 0.33
N GLY A 254 -2.16 12.15 -1.00
CA GLY A 254 -3.34 12.49 -1.80
C GLY A 254 -4.41 11.40 -1.82
N TYR A 255 -4.07 10.13 -1.53
CA TYR A 255 -5.08 9.11 -1.24
C TYR A 255 -5.78 9.40 0.09
N LEU A 256 -5.03 9.71 1.14
CA LEU A 256 -5.58 9.97 2.48
C LEU A 256 -6.42 11.27 2.54
N ASP A 257 -6.09 12.25 1.71
CA ASP A 257 -6.86 13.48 1.52
C ASP A 257 -8.17 13.26 0.75
N HIS A 258 -8.32 12.13 0.05
CA HIS A 258 -9.47 11.90 -0.81
C HIS A 258 -10.74 11.52 -0.01
N PRO A 259 -11.89 12.18 -0.24
CA PRO A 259 -13.14 11.92 0.50
C PRO A 259 -13.62 10.46 0.43
N ALA A 260 -13.40 9.77 -0.69
CA ALA A 260 -13.75 8.35 -0.82
C ALA A 260 -12.97 7.46 0.16
N VAL A 261 -11.66 7.70 0.34
CA VAL A 261 -10.84 6.96 1.31
C VAL A 261 -11.29 7.29 2.74
N ALA A 262 -11.51 8.58 3.02
CA ALA A 262 -12.03 9.02 4.31
C ALA A 262 -13.40 8.39 4.63
N ALA A 263 -14.27 8.23 3.65
CA ALA A 263 -15.59 7.61 3.82
C ALA A 263 -15.50 6.13 4.20
N GLU A 264 -14.58 5.35 3.60
CA GLU A 264 -14.37 3.94 3.99
C GLU A 264 -13.87 3.82 5.43
N ILE A 265 -12.90 4.66 5.82
CA ILE A 265 -12.36 4.69 7.18
C ILE A 265 -13.46 5.11 8.17
N ALA A 266 -14.21 6.17 7.86
CA ALA A 266 -15.31 6.64 8.69
C ALA A 266 -16.41 5.59 8.85
N THR A 267 -16.77 4.90 7.75
CA THR A 267 -17.75 3.80 7.75
C THR A 267 -17.30 2.69 8.69
N TRP A 268 -16.03 2.29 8.63
CA TRP A 268 -15.50 1.28 9.54
C TRP A 268 -15.51 1.75 10.99
N ILE A 269 -15.07 2.99 11.28
CA ILE A 269 -15.08 3.55 12.64
C ILE A 269 -16.51 3.55 13.22
N LEU A 270 -17.48 4.03 12.45
CA LEU A 270 -18.87 4.24 12.89
C LEU A 270 -19.72 2.95 12.84
N GLY A 271 -19.31 1.94 12.07
CA GLY A 271 -20.09 0.71 11.85
C GLY A 271 -21.26 0.89 10.89
N ALA A 272 -21.36 2.04 10.22
CA ALA A 272 -22.37 2.37 9.22
C ALA A 272 -21.83 3.48 8.31
N ALA A 273 -22.28 3.52 7.04
CA ALA A 273 -21.87 4.56 6.10
C ALA A 273 -22.29 5.94 6.62
N PRO A 274 -21.42 6.96 6.58
CA PRO A 274 -21.81 8.31 6.95
C PRO A 274 -22.98 8.77 6.09
N THR A 275 -24.02 9.29 6.73
CA THR A 275 -25.12 9.95 6.04
C THR A 275 -24.60 11.29 5.51
N ASP A 276 -24.13 11.30 4.26
CA ASP A 276 -23.55 12.44 3.55
C ASP A 276 -22.18 12.89 4.12
N PRO A 277 -21.05 12.65 3.42
CA PRO A 277 -19.78 13.29 3.75
C PRO A 277 -19.90 14.76 3.33
N GLY A 278 -20.63 15.55 4.13
CA GLY A 278 -20.72 16.99 3.96
C GLY A 278 -19.32 17.60 3.80
N PRO A 279 -19.22 18.79 3.17
CA PRO A 279 -17.92 19.41 2.92
C PRO A 279 -17.10 19.47 4.21
N PRO A 280 -15.78 19.23 4.15
CA PRO A 280 -14.94 19.11 5.33
C PRO A 280 -15.15 20.33 6.25
N ALA A 281 -15.62 20.06 7.46
CA ALA A 281 -15.68 21.07 8.51
C ALA A 281 -14.25 21.29 9.02
N PHE A 282 -13.59 22.33 8.52
CA PHE A 282 -12.30 22.77 9.03
C PHE A 282 -12.48 23.44 10.40
N LEU A 283 -11.72 22.98 11.40
CA LEU A 283 -11.42 23.70 12.64
C LEU A 283 -10.21 24.60 12.42
#